data_AF-A0A060HNV3-F1
#
_entry.id   AF-A0A060HNV3-F1
#
_cell.length_a   1.000
_cell.length_b   1.000
_cell.length_c   1.000
_cell.angle_alpha   90.00
_cell.angle_beta   90.00
_cell.angle_gamma   90.00
#
_symmetry.space_group_name_H-M   'P 1'
#
loop_
_entity.id
_entity.type
_entity.pdbx_description
1 polymer ?
#
loop_
_entity_poly.entity_id
_entity_poly.type
_entity_poly.pdbx_seq_one_letter_code
_entity_poly.pdbx_strand_id
1 'polypeptide(L)'
;MEIEPAARAILSNLTRGSEGASLGQIRMWLIPQKAEHEYDYNINKGYFEMLLHAALKDLMSKGYVRSSLPDGIDDGDAQVFSLTDKGTRHVEELARQAEQAAALEY
;
A
#
# COMPACT_ATOMS: atom_id res chain seq x y z
N MET A 1 14.20 10.93 2.56
CA MET A 1 13.85 10.04 1.45
C MET A 1 12.34 10.11 1.33
N GLU A 2 11.81 10.75 0.29
CA GLU A 2 10.36 10.88 0.12
C GLU A 2 9.76 9.51 -0.20
N ILE A 3 8.62 9.20 0.41
CA ILE A 3 7.84 8.01 0.07
C ILE A 3 6.87 8.39 -1.03
N GLU A 4 6.92 7.64 -2.13
CA GLU A 4 6.02 7.87 -3.27
C GLU A 4 4.54 7.75 -2.85
N PRO A 5 3.62 8.52 -3.46
CA PRO A 5 2.22 8.58 -3.04
C PRO A 5 1.54 7.21 -2.92
N ALA A 6 1.84 6.27 -3.83
CA ALA A 6 1.30 4.92 -3.78
C ALA A 6 1.79 4.13 -2.57
N ALA A 7 3.09 4.18 -2.26
CA ALA A 7 3.66 3.52 -1.09
C ALA A 7 3.08 4.08 0.22
N ARG A 8 2.83 5.39 0.28
CA ARG A 8 2.16 6.02 1.42
C ARG A 8 0.73 5.52 1.59
N ALA A 9 -0.03 5.41 0.50
CA ALA A 9 -1.39 4.89 0.50
C ALA A 9 -1.45 3.43 0.95
N ILE A 10 -0.52 2.58 0.50
CA ILE A 10 -0.42 1.18 0.92
C ILE A 10 -0.20 1.09 2.43
N LEU A 11 0.83 1.79 2.94
CA LEU A 11 1.17 1.76 4.36
C LEU A 11 0.02 2.25 5.26
N SER A 12 -0.65 3.34 4.86
CA SER A 12 -1.76 3.92 5.63
C SER A 12 -3.03 3.06 5.63
N ASN A 13 -3.24 2.21 4.62
CA ASN A 13 -4.39 1.30 4.61
C ASN A 13 -4.08 0.00 5.36
N LEU A 14 -2.83 -0.47 5.32
CA LEU A 14 -2.41 -1.63 6.11
C LEU A 14 -2.47 -1.38 7.62
N THR A 15 -2.31 -0.15 8.11
CA THR A 15 -2.53 0.17 9.55
C THR A 15 -3.99 0.00 9.98
N ARG A 16 -4.94 0.10 9.04
CA ARG A 16 -6.38 -0.02 9.32
C ARG A 16 -6.87 -1.47 9.26
N GLY A 17 -6.14 -2.36 8.58
CA GLY A 17 -6.44 -3.78 8.47
C GLY A 17 -5.71 -4.58 9.53
N SER A 18 -6.44 -5.24 10.44
CA SER A 18 -5.86 -5.99 11.56
C SER A 18 -5.06 -7.23 11.17
N GLU A 19 -5.24 -7.76 9.94
CA GLU A 19 -4.69 -9.06 9.52
C GLU A 19 -3.85 -8.99 8.23
N GLY A 20 -3.58 -7.79 7.71
CA GLY A 20 -2.96 -7.60 6.40
C GLY A 20 -3.97 -7.53 5.26
N ALA A 21 -3.46 -7.51 4.02
CA ALA A 21 -4.27 -7.38 2.82
C ALA A 21 -3.70 -8.17 1.64
N SER A 22 -4.57 -8.72 0.79
CA SER A 22 -4.18 -9.36 -0.46
C SER A 22 -3.78 -8.35 -1.53
N LEU A 23 -3.09 -8.80 -2.58
CA LEU A 23 -2.73 -7.94 -3.72
C LEU A 23 -3.97 -7.28 -4.35
N GLY A 24 -5.07 -8.03 -4.47
CA GLY A 24 -6.35 -7.52 -4.97
C GLY A 24 -6.93 -6.40 -4.09
N GLN A 25 -6.84 -6.52 -2.76
CA GLN A 25 -7.29 -5.46 -1.84
C GLN A 25 -6.43 -4.21 -1.97
N ILE A 26 -5.11 -4.38 -2.10
CA ILE A 26 -4.19 -3.26 -2.29
C ILE A 26 -4.46 -2.52 -3.62
N ARG A 27 -4.76 -3.27 -4.69
CA ARG A 27 -5.16 -2.70 -5.99
C ARG A 27 -6.38 -1.79 -5.87
N MET A 28 -7.40 -2.22 -5.11
CA MET A 28 -8.62 -1.42 -4.89
C MET A 28 -8.39 -0.14 -4.08
N TRP A 29 -7.31 -0.03 -3.31
CA TRP A 29 -6.98 1.21 -2.60
C TRP A 29 -6.34 2.26 -3.49
N LEU A 30 -5.63 1.81 -4.54
CA LEU A 30 -4.91 2.68 -5.46
C LEU A 30 -5.75 3.08 -6.67
N ILE A 31 -6.66 2.20 -7.10
CA ILE A 31 -7.62 2.47 -8.16
C ILE A 31 -8.99 2.72 -7.50
N PRO A 32 -9.51 3.97 -7.49
CA PRO A 32 -10.84 4.23 -6.97
C PRO A 32 -11.88 3.43 -7.78
N GLN A 33 -12.77 2.71 -7.10
CA GLN A 33 -13.82 1.92 -7.77
C GLN A 33 -14.72 2.74 -8.71
N LYS A 34 -14.85 4.04 -8.48
CA LYS A 34 -15.56 4.96 -9.39
C LYS A 34 -14.87 5.07 -10.76
N ALA A 35 -13.54 5.02 -10.79
CA ALA A 35 -12.76 5.12 -12.01
C ALA A 35 -12.85 3.82 -12.83
N GLU A 36 -12.93 2.64 -12.20
CA GLU A 36 -13.07 1.35 -12.91
C GLU A 36 -14.36 1.22 -13.73
N HIS A 37 -15.38 2.04 -13.43
CA HIS A 37 -16.68 2.05 -14.13
C HIS A 37 -16.86 3.23 -15.10
N GLU A 38 -15.87 4.11 -15.21
CA GLU A 38 -15.89 5.18 -16.21
C GLU A 38 -15.58 4.62 -17.60
N TYR A 39 -16.42 4.96 -18.58
CA TYR A 39 -16.35 4.42 -19.94
C TYR A 39 -15.01 4.72 -20.63
N ASP A 40 -14.34 5.81 -20.24
CA ASP A 40 -13.08 6.29 -20.81
C ASP A 40 -11.86 5.99 -19.91
N TYR A 41 -12.05 5.25 -18.82
CA TYR A 41 -10.96 4.92 -17.90
C TYR A 41 -10.05 3.85 -18.49
N ASN A 42 -9.02 4.29 -19.20
CA ASN A 42 -8.01 3.43 -19.80
C ASN A 42 -6.72 3.44 -18.96
N ILE A 43 -6.71 2.70 -17.86
CA ILE A 43 -5.46 2.42 -17.17
C ILE A 43 -4.68 1.35 -17.94
N ASN A 44 -3.40 1.62 -18.22
CA ASN A 44 -2.50 0.58 -18.70
C ASN A 44 -2.27 -0.43 -17.56
N LYS A 45 -3.06 -1.51 -17.58
CA LYS A 45 -3.07 -2.53 -16.51
C LYS A 45 -1.69 -3.10 -16.24
N GLY A 46 -0.91 -3.40 -17.28
CA GLY A 46 0.44 -3.95 -17.13
C GLY A 46 1.41 -2.95 -16.50
N TYR A 47 1.33 -1.67 -16.88
CA TYR A 47 2.15 -0.62 -16.27
C TYR A 47 1.77 -0.39 -14.80
N PHE A 48 0.48 -0.40 -14.48
CA PHE A 48 0.00 -0.31 -13.10
C PHE A 48 0.50 -1.48 -12.24
N GLU A 49 0.38 -2.71 -12.72
CA GLU A 49 0.84 -3.90 -12.02
C GLU A 49 2.36 -3.84 -11.78
N MET A 50 3.13 -3.40 -12.78
CA MET A 50 4.57 -3.19 -12.63
C MET A 50 4.90 -2.19 -11.51
N LEU A 51 4.21 -1.04 -11.45
CA LEU A 51 4.41 -0.03 -10.41
C LEU A 51 3.99 -0.54 -9.02
N LEU A 52 2.87 -1.26 -8.93
CA LEU A 52 2.41 -1.85 -7.69
C LEU A 52 3.42 -2.87 -7.14
N HIS A 53 3.91 -3.77 -7.98
CA HIS A 53 4.93 -4.73 -7.58
C HIS A 53 6.25 -4.05 -7.18
N ALA A 54 6.65 -3.00 -7.90
CA ALA A 54 7.85 -2.22 -7.55
C ALA A 54 7.70 -1.55 -6.17
N ALA A 55 6.54 -0.93 -5.89
CA ALA A 55 6.26 -0.30 -4.61
C ALA A 55 6.25 -1.33 -3.46
N LEU A 56 5.58 -2.47 -3.64
CA LEU A 56 5.57 -3.54 -2.62
C LEU A 56 6.97 -4.11 -2.38
N LYS A 57 7.74 -4.34 -3.44
CA LYS A 57 9.12 -4.81 -3.33
C LYS A 57 10.00 -3.80 -2.57
N ASP A 58 9.85 -2.51 -2.86
CA ASP A 58 10.58 -1.45 -2.16
C ASP A 58 10.20 -1.43 -0.67
N LEU A 59 8.91 -1.45 -0.34
CA LEU A 59 8.41 -1.48 1.04
C LEU A 59 8.88 -2.71 1.82
N MET A 60 8.93 -3.88 1.19
CA MET A 60 9.48 -5.11 1.77
C MET A 60 11.00 -5.00 1.96
N SER A 61 11.73 -4.49 0.97
CA SER A 61 13.19 -4.32 1.06
C SER A 61 13.61 -3.36 2.17
N LYS A 62 12.79 -2.32 2.41
CA LYS A 62 12.96 -1.38 3.51
C LYS A 62 12.47 -1.94 4.86
N GLY A 63 11.83 -3.11 4.86
CA GLY A 63 11.35 -3.81 6.04
C GLY A 63 10.10 -3.19 6.66
N TYR A 64 9.33 -2.37 5.91
CA TYR A 64 8.07 -1.79 6.39
C TYR A 64 6.89 -2.74 6.24
N VAL A 65 6.93 -3.59 5.21
CA VAL A 65 5.90 -4.59 4.91
C VAL A 65 6.54 -5.97 4.92
N ARG A 66 5.80 -6.97 5.36
CA ARG A 66 6.10 -8.39 5.18
C ARG A 66 5.00 -9.04 4.35
N SER A 67 5.34 -10.06 3.57
CA SER A 67 4.37 -10.92 2.90
C SER A 67 4.36 -12.31 3.55
N SER A 68 3.20 -12.94 3.54
CA SER A 68 3.01 -14.35 3.89
C SER A 68 2.13 -15.01 2.83
N LEU A 69 2.54 -16.21 2.39
CA LEU A 69 1.70 -17.08 1.58
C LEU A 69 0.94 -18.02 2.53
N PRO A 70 -0.38 -18.22 2.34
CA PRO A 70 -1.09 -19.32 2.97
C PRO A 70 -0.44 -20.65 2.56
N ASP A 71 -0.27 -21.56 3.52
CA ASP A 71 0.30 -22.89 3.25
C ASP A 71 -0.49 -23.61 2.15
N GLY A 72 0.23 -24.11 1.14
CA GLY A 72 -0.35 -24.90 0.05
C GLY A 72 -0.87 -24.10 -1.16
N ILE A 73 -0.63 -22.79 -1.23
CA ILE A 73 -0.99 -21.95 -2.38
C ILE A 73 0.27 -21.33 -3.01
N ASP A 74 0.48 -21.61 -4.30
CA ASP A 74 1.59 -21.08 -5.11
C ASP A 74 1.15 -19.88 -6.00
N ASP A 75 -0.09 -19.43 -5.81
CA ASP A 75 -0.65 -18.27 -6.50
C ASP A 75 -0.19 -16.98 -5.81
N GLY A 76 0.47 -16.11 -6.57
CA GLY A 76 0.95 -14.81 -6.11
C GLY A 76 -0.17 -13.88 -5.63
N ASP A 77 -1.41 -14.08 -6.11
CA ASP A 77 -2.58 -13.30 -5.68
C ASP A 77 -3.06 -13.68 -4.27
N ALA A 78 -2.65 -14.85 -3.76
CA ALA A 78 -2.93 -15.27 -2.40
C ALA A 78 -1.93 -14.69 -1.37
N GLN A 79 -0.91 -13.94 -1.81
CA GLN A 79 0.00 -13.27 -0.88
C GLN A 79 -0.76 -12.25 -0.02
N VAL A 80 -0.60 -12.39 1.29
CA VAL A 80 -1.08 -11.42 2.26
C VAL A 80 0.07 -10.54 2.70
N PHE A 81 -0.10 -9.24 2.56
CA PHE A 81 0.87 -8.22 2.97
C PHE A 81 0.43 -7.59 4.29
N SER A 82 1.33 -7.49 5.26
CA SER A 82 1.05 -6.86 6.56
C SER A 82 2.19 -5.92 6.97
N LEU A 83 1.89 -4.97 7.84
CA LEU A 83 2.93 -4.11 8.42
C LEU A 83 3.81 -4.90 9.38
N THR A 84 5.08 -4.52 9.39
CA THR A 84 6.00 -4.86 10.47
C THR A 84 5.94 -3.78 11.56
N ASP A 85 6.52 -4.04 12.73
CA ASP A 85 6.68 -3.02 13.78
C ASP A 85 7.44 -1.78 13.31
N LYS A 86 8.34 -1.95 12.34
CA LYS A 86 9.05 -0.84 11.70
C LYS A 86 8.11 -0.04 10.79
N GLY A 87 7.26 -0.73 10.03
CA GLY A 87 6.22 -0.12 9.20
C GLY A 87 5.21 0.67 10.04
N THR A 88 4.70 0.10 11.12
CA THR A 88 3.73 0.74 12.03
C THR A 88 4.28 2.05 12.58
N ARG A 89 5.46 2.02 13.20
CA ARG A 89 6.12 3.24 13.72
C ARG A 89 6.35 4.29 12.65
N HIS A 90 6.66 3.86 11.44
CA HIS A 90 6.88 4.79 10.34
C HIS A 90 5.58 5.52 9.93
N VAL A 91 4.45 4.81 9.89
CA VAL A 91 3.15 5.43 9.61
C VAL A 91 2.73 6.39 10.72
N GLU A 92 2.93 6.01 11.98
CA GLU A 92 2.67 6.89 13.13
C GLU A 92 3.50 8.18 13.08
N GLU A 93 4.78 8.09 12.73
CA GLU A 93 5.64 9.26 12.57
C GLU A 93 5.16 10.17 11.44
N LEU A 94 4.76 9.60 10.30
CA LEU A 94 4.22 10.38 9.17
C LEU A 94 2.90 11.07 9.53
N ALA A 95 2.03 10.42 10.31
CA ALA A 95 0.78 11.01 10.79
C ALA A 95 1.06 12.19 11.72
N ARG A 96 1.98 12.01 12.69
CA ARG A 96 2.40 13.06 13.61
C ARG A 96 3.02 14.26 12.90
N GLN A 97 3.85 14.04 11.88
CA GLN A 97 4.43 15.11 11.06
C GLN A 97 3.37 15.87 10.27
N ALA A 98 2.34 15.19 9.76
CA ALA A 98 1.24 15.82 9.05
C ALA A 98 0.38 16.70 9.99
N GLU A 99 0.11 16.23 11.22
CA GLU A 99 -0.59 17.01 12.24
C GLU A 99 0.20 18.27 12.65
N GLN A 100 1.51 18.13 12.83
CA GLN A 100 2.38 19.26 13.16
C GLN A 100 2.47 20.29 12.02
N ALA A 101 2.52 19.84 10.77
CA ALA A 101 2.49 20.73 9.61
C ALA A 101 1.15 21.48 9.52
N ALA A 102 0.02 20.78 9.70
CA ALA A 102 -1.31 21.40 9.68
C ALA A 102 -1.51 22.41 10.84
N ALA A 103 -0.89 22.18 12.00
CA ALA A 103 -0.95 23.09 13.15
C ALA A 103 -0.12 24.37 12.97
N LEU A 104 0.84 24.40 12.05
CA LEU A 104 1.69 25.57 11.76
C LEU A 104 1.13 26.47 10.64
N GLU A 105 0.07 26.03 9.95
CA GLU A 105 -0.63 26.80 8.93
C GLU A 105 -1.80 27.64 9.50
N TYR A 106 -2.02 27.61 10.81
CA TYR A 106 -2.99 28.41 11.57
C TYR A 106 -2.29 29.38 12.54
#